data_AF-A0A529F8K0-F1
#
_entry.id   AF-A0A529F8K0-F1
#
_cell.length_a   1.000
_cell.length_b   1.000
_cell.length_c   1.000
_cell.angle_alpha   90.00
_cell.angle_beta   90.00
_cell.angle_gamma   90.00
#
_symmetry.space_group_name_H-M   'P 1'
#
loop_
_entity.id
_entity.type
_entity.pdbx_description
1 polymer ?
#
loop_
_entity_poly.entity_id
_entity_poly.type
_entity_poly.pdbx_seq_one_letter_code
_entity_poly.pdbx_strand_id
1 'polypeptide(L)'
;HIEILANNRPERKLAIYPAAAGFDLVEELDYLCARTVEPNVFFNPRFLAPAMPRLEDREVKLAVIRDGDEYRNRLRLLVPFSVERPAIPLGVPVMRTWSS
;
A
#
# COMPACT_ATOMS: atom_id res chain seq x y z
N HIS A 1 0.80 9.56 22.44
CA HIS A 1 1.33 8.22 22.78
C HIS A 1 1.68 7.53 21.47
N ILE A 2 2.96 7.56 21.06
CA ILE A 2 3.45 6.68 19.99
C ILE A 2 3.90 5.42 20.72
N GLU A 3 3.17 4.32 20.57
CA GLU A 3 3.52 3.05 21.19
C GLU A 3 4.84 2.53 20.58
N ILE A 4 5.93 2.75 21.31
CA ILE A 4 7.17 2.00 21.14
C ILE A 4 6.92 0.63 21.79
N LEU A 5 6.31 -0.27 21.02
CA LEU A 5 6.22 -1.69 21.36
C LEU A 5 7.00 -2.50 20.33
N ALA A 6 8.32 -2.57 20.51
CA ALA A 6 9.06 -3.82 20.56
C ALA A 6 10.57 -3.57 20.46
N ASN A 7 11.28 -3.82 21.56
CA ASN A 7 12.73 -3.70 21.67
C ASN A 7 13.53 -4.71 20.84
N ASN A 8 12.89 -5.53 19.98
CA ASN A 8 13.52 -6.62 19.21
C ASN A 8 12.88 -6.87 17.82
N ARG A 9 12.00 -5.98 17.34
CA ARG A 9 11.43 -6.14 15.98
C ARG A 9 12.26 -5.33 14.98
N PRO A 10 12.47 -5.85 13.76
CA PRO A 10 13.14 -5.07 12.73
C PRO A 10 12.44 -3.73 12.50
N GLU A 11 13.19 -2.69 12.19
CA GLU A 11 12.62 -1.40 11.85
C GLU A 11 11.63 -1.54 10.71
N ARG A 12 10.51 -0.82 10.84
CA ARG A 12 9.48 -0.77 9.80
C ARG A 12 9.68 0.47 8.96
N LYS A 13 9.83 0.29 7.66
CA LYS A 13 9.98 1.38 6.70
C LYS A 13 8.71 1.53 5.90
N LEU A 14 8.17 2.75 5.90
CA LEU A 14 7.09 3.17 5.01
C LEU A 14 7.70 3.68 3.71
N ALA A 15 7.23 3.17 2.58
CA ALA A 15 7.55 3.68 1.26
C ALA A 15 6.26 3.93 0.47
N ILE A 16 6.29 4.96 -0.37
CA ILE A 16 5.16 5.33 -1.24
C ILE A 16 5.62 5.18 -2.68
N TYR A 17 4.89 4.38 -3.44
CA TYR A 17 5.15 4.12 -4.85
C TYR A 17 4.02 4.67 -5.73
N PRO A 18 4.32 5.05 -6.98
CA PRO A 18 3.27 5.28 -7.97
C PRO A 18 2.50 3.99 -8.24
N ALA A 19 1.24 4.08 -8.68
CA ALA A 19 0.42 2.91 -9.00
C ALA A 19 1.08 1.96 -10.03
N ALA A 20 1.85 2.50 -10.97
CA ALA A 20 2.60 1.72 -11.96
C ALA A 20 3.63 0.75 -11.35
N ALA A 21 4.14 1.02 -10.15
CA ALA A 21 5.05 0.12 -9.46
C ALA A 21 4.38 -1.17 -8.99
N GLY A 22 3.05 -1.31 -9.11
CA GLY A 22 2.35 -2.55 -8.78
C GLY A 22 2.88 -3.77 -9.55
N PHE A 23 3.43 -3.57 -10.75
CA PHE A 23 4.09 -4.63 -11.52
C PHE A 23 5.43 -5.05 -10.93
N ASP A 24 6.23 -4.11 -10.45
CA ASP A 24 7.54 -4.38 -9.84
C ASP A 24 7.39 -5.05 -8.47
N LEU A 25 6.25 -4.81 -7.80
CA LEU A 25 5.95 -5.31 -6.46
C LEU A 25 5.25 -6.68 -6.44
N VAL A 26 5.01 -7.32 -7.60
CA VAL A 26 4.15 -8.52 -7.72
C VAL A 26 4.54 -9.65 -6.75
N GLU A 27 5.81 -10.02 -6.70
CA GLU A 27 6.28 -11.12 -5.84
C GLU A 27 6.04 -10.84 -4.35
N GLU A 28 6.28 -9.60 -3.94
CA GLU A 28 6.15 -9.16 -2.56
C GLU A 28 4.69 -9.02 -2.14
N LEU A 29 3.83 -8.59 -3.07
CA LEU A 29 2.39 -8.54 -2.92
C LEU A 29 1.78 -9.95 -2.83
N ASP A 30 2.25 -10.89 -3.65
CA ASP A 30 1.84 -12.29 -3.57
C ASP A 30 2.25 -12.88 -2.21
N TYR A 31 3.44 -12.54 -1.70
CA TYR A 31 3.87 -12.93 -0.35
C TYR A 31 2.94 -12.40 0.75
N LEU A 32 2.53 -11.14 0.69
CA LEU A 32 1.61 -10.52 1.64
C LEU A 32 0.22 -11.14 1.55
N CYS A 33 -0.34 -11.26 0.34
CA CYS A 33 -1.69 -11.79 0.09
C CYS A 33 -1.83 -13.21 0.66
N ALA A 34 -0.85 -14.08 0.44
CA ALA A 34 -0.86 -15.45 0.94
C ALA A 34 -0.83 -15.57 2.48
N ARG A 35 -0.55 -14.47 3.19
CA ARG A 35 -0.42 -14.40 4.65
C ARG A 35 -1.40 -13.43 5.29
N THR A 36 -2.33 -12.91 4.51
CA THR A 36 -3.37 -12.02 5.01
C THR A 36 -4.42 -12.87 5.73
N VAL A 37 -4.86 -12.43 6.92
CA VAL A 37 -5.87 -13.17 7.70
C VAL A 37 -7.18 -13.28 6.92
N GLU A 38 -7.56 -12.19 6.24
CA GLU A 38 -8.71 -12.14 5.36
C GLU A 38 -8.24 -11.73 3.95
N PRO A 39 -8.14 -12.69 3.01
CA PRO A 39 -7.72 -12.38 1.66
C PRO A 39 -8.83 -11.60 0.93
N ASN A 40 -8.43 -10.55 0.20
CA ASN A 40 -9.31 -9.84 -0.70
C ASN A 40 -8.73 -9.88 -2.11
N VAL A 41 -9.52 -10.44 -3.05
CA VAL A 41 -9.12 -10.73 -4.42
C VAL A 41 -8.66 -9.49 -5.20
N PHE A 42 -9.21 -8.32 -4.88
CA PHE A 42 -8.85 -7.06 -5.54
C PHE A 42 -7.44 -6.58 -5.16
N PHE A 43 -6.91 -7.01 -4.01
CA PHE A 43 -5.52 -6.73 -3.61
C PHE A 43 -4.52 -7.78 -4.09
N ASN A 44 -4.98 -8.89 -4.67
CA ASN A 44 -4.06 -9.83 -5.30
C ASN A 44 -3.35 -9.13 -6.47
N PRO A 45 -2.02 -9.25 -6.60
CA PRO A 45 -1.26 -8.51 -7.63
C PRO A 45 -1.73 -8.81 -9.06
N ARG A 46 -2.28 -10.00 -9.34
CA ARG A 46 -2.85 -10.35 -10.65
C ARG A 46 -4.09 -9.53 -11.01
N PHE A 47 -4.81 -9.00 -10.02
CA PHE A 47 -5.95 -8.11 -10.22
C PHE A 47 -5.57 -6.64 -10.04
N LEU A 48 -4.75 -6.35 -9.03
CA LEU A 48 -4.32 -5.00 -8.69
C LEU A 48 -3.48 -4.37 -9.81
N ALA A 49 -2.41 -5.03 -10.26
CA ALA A 49 -1.48 -4.44 -11.23
C ALA A 49 -2.16 -4.11 -12.58
N PRO A 50 -3.05 -4.94 -13.15
CA PRO A 50 -3.80 -4.57 -14.35
C PRO A 50 -4.89 -3.52 -14.13
N ALA A 51 -5.41 -3.38 -12.90
CA ALA A 51 -6.40 -2.36 -12.58
C ALA A 51 -5.76 -0.97 -12.41
N MET A 52 -4.51 -0.90 -11.94
CA MET A 52 -3.81 0.37 -11.66
C MET A 52 -3.70 1.32 -12.87
N PRO A 53 -3.31 0.89 -14.09
CA PRO A 53 -3.25 1.76 -15.27
C PRO A 53 -4.60 2.34 -15.67
N ARG A 54 -5.71 1.72 -15.28
CA ARG A 54 -7.08 2.09 -15.70
C ARG A 54 -7.72 3.14 -14.79
N LEU A 55 -7.05 3.51 -13.70
CA LEU A 55 -7.54 4.51 -12.74
C LEU A 55 -7.16 5.94 -13.15
N GLU A 56 -6.99 6.22 -14.45
CA GLU A 56 -6.42 7.45 -15.01
C GLU A 56 -7.04 8.75 -14.46
N ASP A 57 -8.32 8.73 -14.09
CA ASP A 57 -9.01 9.88 -13.50
C ASP A 57 -8.53 10.23 -12.07
N ARG A 58 -7.78 9.35 -11.40
CA ARG A 58 -7.32 9.53 -10.02
C ARG A 58 -5.87 9.07 -9.85
N GLU A 59 -5.03 9.97 -9.35
CA GLU A 59 -3.62 9.68 -9.04
C GLU A 59 -3.50 8.74 -7.82
N VAL A 60 -3.59 7.42 -8.07
CA VAL A 60 -3.45 6.39 -7.04
C VAL A 60 -1.96 6.14 -6.74
N LYS A 61 -1.68 5.92 -5.46
CA LYS A 61 -0.36 5.61 -4.90
C LYS A 61 -0.47 4.37 -4.03
N LEU A 62 0.61 3.62 -3.92
CA LEU A 62 0.72 2.44 -3.07
C LEU A 62 1.59 2.79 -1.87
N ALA A 63 0.98 2.90 -0.69
CA ALA A 63 1.72 2.93 0.56
C ALA A 63 2.02 1.50 1.01
N VAL A 64 3.29 1.22 1.27
CA VAL A 64 3.72 -0.10 1.75
C VAL A 64 4.57 0.03 3.01
N ILE A 65 4.34 -0.87 3.96
CA ILE A 65 5.22 -1.02 5.12
C ILE A 65 5.95 -2.34 5.01
N ARG A 66 7.24 -2.28 5.27
CA ARG A 66 8.15 -3.42 5.21
C ARG A 66 8.86 -3.58 6.53
N ASP A 67 9.08 -4.81 6.97
CA ASP A 67 10.01 -5.11 8.07
C ASP A 67 11.26 -5.81 7.55
N GLY A 68 12.38 -5.50 8.20
CA GLY A 68 13.63 -6.23 8.08
C GLY A 68 14.83 -5.37 7.71
N ASP A 69 15.91 -6.04 7.29
CA ASP A 69 17.22 -5.46 6.97
C ASP A 69 17.53 -5.66 5.47
N GLU A 70 18.77 -5.38 5.04
CA GLU A 70 19.20 -5.56 3.64
C GLU A 70 19.06 -7.01 3.14
N TYR A 71 18.97 -7.99 4.03
CA TYR A 71 18.91 -9.42 3.71
C TYR A 71 17.50 -10.00 3.82
N ARG A 72 16.59 -9.33 4.51
CA ARG A 72 15.19 -9.72 4.64
C ARG A 72 14.31 -8.50 4.46
N ASN A 73 13.65 -8.38 3.31
CA ASN A 73 12.64 -7.36 3.07
C ASN A 73 11.27 -8.03 2.96
N ARG A 74 10.42 -7.87 3.99
CA ARG A 74 9.10 -8.52 4.03
C ARG A 74 8.01 -7.47 4.05
N LEU A 75 7.10 -7.58 3.09
CA LEU A 75 5.93 -6.71 3.02
C LEU A 75 4.95 -7.06 4.15
N ARG A 76 4.46 -6.03 4.85
CA ARG A 76 3.54 -6.14 6.01
C ARG A 76 2.26 -5.36 5.85
N LEU A 77 2.26 -4.36 4.99
CA LEU A 77 1.09 -3.53 4.70
C LEU A 77 1.11 -3.15 3.23
N LEU A 78 -0.07 -3.19 2.62
CA LEU A 78 -0.38 -2.54 1.36
C LEU A 78 -1.62 -1.67 1.57
N VAL A 79 -1.51 -0.39 1.25
CA VAL A 79 -2.64 0.54 1.23
C VAL A 79 -2.59 1.32 -0.08
N PRO A 80 -3.45 0.98 -1.06
CA PRO A 80 -3.70 1.86 -2.18
C PRO A 80 -4.48 3.08 -1.70
N PHE A 81 -4.03 4.27 -2.07
CA PHE A 81 -4.68 5.52 -1.69
C PHE A 81 -4.59 6.57 -2.79
N SER A 82 -5.50 7.54 -2.75
CA SER A 82 -5.45 8.78 -3.53
C SER A 82 -5.38 9.98 -2.60
N VAL A 83 -4.88 11.11 -3.09
CA VAL A 83 -5.01 12.40 -2.40
C VAL A 83 -6.13 13.16 -3.09
N GLU A 84 -7.25 13.36 -2.39
CA GLU A 84 -8.46 13.96 -2.94
C GLU A 84 -8.73 15.31 -2.28
N ARG A 85 -9.22 16.28 -3.07
CA ARG A 85 -9.74 17.55 -2.54
C ARG A 85 -11.24 17.45 -2.38
N PRO A 86 -11.78 17.67 -1.16
CA PRO A 86 -13.22 17.72 -0.95
C PRO A 86 -13.87 18.78 -1.85
N ALA A 87 -15.09 18.52 -2.33
CA ALA A 87 -15.85 19.45 -3.18
C ALA A 87 -16.37 20.71 -2.45
N ILE A 88 -15.97 20.91 -1.19
CA ILE A 88 -16.30 22.10 -0.41
C ILE A 88 -15.29 23.23 -0.70
N PRO A 89 -15.74 24.51 -0.76
CA PRO A 89 -14.82 25.65 -0.86
C PRO A 89 -13.78 25.59 0.27
N LEU A 90 -12.50 25.73 -0.06
CA LEU A 90 -11.35 25.67 0.87
C LEU A 90 -11.06 24.30 1.50
N GLY A 91 -11.54 23.19 0.92
CA GLY A 91 -11.19 21.85 1.38
C GLY A 91 -9.68 21.57 1.32
N VAL A 92 -9.10 21.10 2.44
CA VAL A 92 -7.71 20.62 2.46
C VAL A 92 -7.60 19.26 1.76
N PRO A 93 -6.49 18.95 1.07
CA PRO A 93 -6.28 17.63 0.49
C PRO A 93 -6.28 16.55 1.58
N VAL A 94 -6.99 15.44 1.34
CA VAL A 94 -7.10 14.31 2.27
C VAL A 94 -6.67 13.02 1.58
N MET A 95 -5.96 12.17 2.31
CA MET A 95 -5.64 10.82 1.87
C MET A 95 -6.88 9.92 2.00
N ARG A 96 -7.35 9.38 0.86
CA ARG A 96 -8.46 8.44 0.81
C ARG A 96 -7.93 7.05 0.47
N THR A 97 -8.02 6.14 1.42
CA THR A 97 -7.66 4.73 1.21
C THR A 97 -8.74 4.04 0.39
N TRP A 98 -8.32 3.14 -0.50
CA TRP A 98 -9.24 2.34 -1.27
C TRP A 98 -9.41 1.00 -0.57
N SER A 99 -10.61 0.74 -0.06
CA SER A 99 -11.04 -0.61 0.31
C SER A 99 -12.09 -1.01 -0.71
N SER A 100 -11.83 -2.09 -1.46
CA SER A 100 -12.86 -2.73 -2.29
C SER A 100 -14.05 -3.16 -1.46
#